data_AF-A0A7Y8LBN1-F1
#
_entry.id   AF-A0A7Y8LBN1-F1
#
_cell.length_a   1.000
_cell.length_b   1.000
_cell.length_c   1.000
_cell.angle_alpha   90.00
_cell.angle_beta   90.00
_cell.angle_gamma   90.00
#
_symmetry.space_group_name_H-M   'P 1'
#
loop_
_entity.id
_entity.type
_entity.pdbx_description
1 polymer ?
#
loop_
_entity_poly.entity_id
_entity_poly.type
_entity_poly.pdbx_seq_one_letter_code
_entity_poly.pdbx_strand_id
1 'polypeptide(L)'
;ASVSVVGSVRVMNGKPRNPHNGEDIGAPVGTEVAATNDGVVRLTVDHIFSGRGVFVDHGLGFYSMYFHLSEILVKDGDLVKAGQIIGKVGATGRATGPHLHWGVKLNGARVNPYSLLDLPLKNGGTPPTTATIPPPETTLTP
;
A
#
# COMPACT_ATOMS: atom_id res chain seq x y z
N ALA A 1 16.98 -2.26 5.36
CA ALA A 1 17.40 -0.98 4.78
C ALA A 1 16.59 -0.76 3.49
N SER A 2 16.12 0.46 3.24
CA SER A 2 15.48 0.78 1.96
C SER A 2 16.48 0.62 0.80
N VAL A 3 16.01 0.09 -0.32
CA VAL A 3 16.77 -0.04 -1.57
C VAL A 3 16.31 0.94 -2.66
N SER A 4 15.14 1.59 -2.51
CA SER A 4 14.71 2.71 -3.36
C SER A 4 13.60 3.53 -2.68
N VAL A 5 13.79 4.85 -2.66
CA VAL A 5 12.91 5.81 -1.99
C VAL A 5 11.80 6.30 -2.91
N VAL A 6 10.60 6.51 -2.38
CA VAL A 6 9.48 7.16 -3.08
C VAL A 6 9.88 8.53 -3.69
N GLY A 7 9.34 8.85 -4.87
CA GLY A 7 9.66 10.06 -5.62
C GLY A 7 10.99 10.01 -6.37
N SER A 8 11.85 9.01 -6.14
CA SER A 8 13.11 8.87 -6.88
C SER A 8 12.86 8.59 -8.37
N VAL A 9 13.51 9.34 -9.25
CA VAL A 9 13.45 9.15 -10.71
C VAL A 9 14.65 8.31 -11.13
N ARG A 10 14.39 7.10 -11.65
CA ARG A 10 15.44 6.32 -12.28
C ARG A 10 15.70 6.88 -13.68
N VAL A 11 16.93 7.23 -14.00
CA VAL A 11 17.37 7.56 -15.36
C VAL A 11 17.98 6.31 -15.97
N MET A 12 17.36 5.80 -17.03
CA MET A 12 17.80 4.58 -17.71
C MET A 12 18.08 4.92 -19.18
N ASN A 13 19.31 4.69 -19.63
CA ASN A 13 19.80 5.06 -20.97
C ASN A 13 19.58 6.56 -21.29
N GLY A 14 19.88 7.45 -20.33
CA GLY A 14 19.76 8.90 -20.50
C GLY A 14 18.33 9.46 -20.49
N LYS A 15 17.30 8.61 -20.30
CA LYS A 15 15.90 9.03 -20.24
C LYS A 15 15.34 8.86 -18.81
N PRO A 16 14.72 9.90 -18.23
CA PRO A 16 14.04 9.76 -16.95
C PRO A 16 12.83 8.82 -17.09
N ARG A 17 12.64 7.93 -16.12
CA ARG A 17 11.46 7.07 -16.02
C ARG A 17 10.45 7.67 -15.05
N ASN A 18 9.29 7.01 -14.93
CA ASN A 18 8.32 7.39 -13.91
C ASN A 18 8.97 7.36 -12.51
N PRO A 19 8.64 8.34 -11.65
CA PRO A 19 9.07 8.34 -10.26
C PRO A 19 8.65 7.07 -9.54
N HIS A 20 9.48 6.66 -8.58
CA HIS A 20 9.18 5.53 -7.72
C HIS A 20 7.97 5.86 -6.84
N ASN A 21 6.97 4.97 -6.83
CA ASN A 21 5.63 5.25 -6.30
C ASN A 21 5.36 4.64 -4.92
N GLY A 22 6.41 4.17 -4.26
CA GLY A 22 6.40 3.51 -2.97
C GLY A 22 7.83 3.41 -2.45
N GLU A 23 8.03 2.62 -1.40
CA GLU A 23 9.30 2.32 -0.80
C GLU A 23 9.70 0.89 -1.11
N ASP A 24 10.90 0.68 -1.64
CA ASP A 24 11.41 -0.68 -1.85
C ASP A 24 12.27 -1.07 -0.64
N ILE A 25 11.88 -2.15 0.03
CA ILE A 25 12.57 -2.67 1.21
C ILE A 25 13.21 -4.00 0.83
N GLY A 26 14.53 -4.03 0.74
CA GLY A 26 15.28 -5.25 0.41
C GLY A 26 15.19 -6.28 1.54
N ALA A 27 14.78 -7.49 1.21
CA ALA A 27 14.70 -8.62 2.13
C ALA A 27 14.75 -9.96 1.37
N PRO A 28 15.24 -11.06 1.98
CA PRO A 28 15.22 -12.39 1.36
C PRO A 28 13.81 -12.84 0.95
N VAL A 29 13.73 -13.72 -0.05
CA VAL A 29 12.47 -14.40 -0.38
C VAL A 29 11.95 -15.15 0.83
N GLY A 30 10.65 -15.07 1.09
CA GLY A 30 10.01 -15.74 2.23
C GLY A 30 9.96 -14.90 3.51
N THR A 31 10.64 -13.76 3.59
CA THR A 31 10.52 -12.84 4.75
C THR A 31 9.06 -12.41 4.92
N GLU A 32 8.56 -12.45 6.16
CA GLU A 32 7.18 -12.11 6.47
C GLU A 32 6.87 -10.64 6.18
N VAL A 33 5.69 -10.38 5.61
CA VAL A 33 5.18 -9.04 5.33
C VAL A 33 3.94 -8.83 6.19
N ALA A 34 4.00 -7.81 7.05
CA ALA A 34 2.92 -7.45 7.96
C ALA A 34 2.11 -6.25 7.45
N ALA A 35 0.81 -6.23 7.75
CA ALA A 35 -0.04 -5.08 7.51
C ALA A 35 0.41 -3.88 8.36
N THR A 36 0.57 -2.71 7.75
CA THR A 36 0.97 -1.46 8.42
C THR A 36 -0.06 -1.00 9.45
N ASN A 37 -1.35 -1.25 9.22
CA ASN A 37 -2.44 -0.81 10.10
C ASN A 37 -3.67 -1.72 9.96
N ASP A 38 -4.65 -1.55 10.85
CA ASP A 38 -5.95 -2.20 10.79
C ASP A 38 -6.68 -1.85 9.49
N GLY A 39 -7.37 -2.81 8.87
CA GLY A 39 -8.10 -2.54 7.64
C GLY A 39 -8.82 -3.76 7.04
N VAL A 40 -9.28 -3.58 5.81
CA VAL A 40 -9.93 -4.60 4.99
C VAL A 40 -9.09 -4.85 3.76
N VAL A 41 -8.79 -6.12 3.46
CA VAL A 41 -8.16 -6.49 2.19
C VAL A 41 -9.16 -6.24 1.07
N ARG A 42 -8.90 -5.27 0.20
CA ARG A 42 -9.82 -4.92 -0.90
C ARG A 42 -9.50 -5.66 -2.18
N LEU A 43 -8.24 -6.01 -2.37
CA LEU A 43 -7.79 -6.62 -3.60
C LEU A 43 -6.50 -7.39 -3.38
N THR A 44 -6.49 -8.63 -3.83
CA THR A 44 -5.31 -9.42 -4.10
C THR A 44 -5.14 -9.52 -5.61
N VAL A 45 -3.90 -9.39 -6.09
CA VAL A 45 -3.60 -9.41 -7.53
C VAL A 45 -2.45 -10.35 -7.83
N ASP A 46 -2.41 -10.85 -9.07
CA ASP A 46 -1.18 -11.30 -9.73
C ASP A 46 -1.09 -10.61 -11.09
N HIS A 47 -0.24 -9.60 -11.18
CA HIS A 47 -0.21 -8.68 -12.31
C HIS A 47 1.22 -8.52 -12.84
N ILE A 48 1.38 -8.38 -14.16
CA ILE A 48 2.69 -8.47 -14.85
C ILE A 48 3.76 -7.51 -14.30
N PHE A 49 3.36 -6.32 -13.80
CA PHE A 49 4.30 -5.34 -13.26
C PHE A 49 4.49 -5.48 -11.75
N SER A 50 3.41 -5.47 -10.97
CA SER A 50 3.44 -5.52 -9.51
C SER A 50 3.69 -6.92 -8.95
N GLY A 51 3.58 -7.94 -9.80
CA GLY A 51 3.55 -9.33 -9.38
C GLY A 51 2.34 -9.60 -8.51
N ARG A 52 2.54 -10.51 -7.56
CA ARG A 52 1.56 -10.78 -6.51
C ARG A 52 1.51 -9.62 -5.53
N GLY A 53 0.29 -9.18 -5.24
CA GLY A 53 0.09 -7.99 -4.44
C GLY A 53 -1.15 -8.00 -3.56
N VAL A 54 -1.10 -7.22 -2.48
CA VAL A 54 -2.22 -7.00 -1.55
C VAL A 54 -2.48 -5.50 -1.42
N PHE A 55 -3.75 -5.11 -1.47
CA PHE A 55 -4.23 -3.77 -1.18
C PHE A 55 -5.09 -3.82 0.08
N VAL A 56 -4.73 -3.02 1.08
CA VAL A 56 -5.50 -2.90 2.33
C VAL A 56 -6.09 -1.49 2.41
N ASP A 57 -7.39 -1.42 2.61
CA ASP A 57 -8.15 -0.20 2.89
C ASP A 57 -8.25 0.01 4.39
N HIS A 58 -7.73 1.15 4.84
CA HIS A 58 -7.73 1.56 6.24
C HIS A 58 -8.85 2.56 6.56
N GLY A 59 -9.73 2.84 5.59
CA GLY A 59 -10.76 3.87 5.69
C GLY A 59 -10.26 5.27 5.31
N LEU A 60 -11.20 6.22 5.19
CA LEU A 60 -10.92 7.64 4.91
C LEU A 60 -10.03 7.88 3.68
N GLY A 61 -10.12 7.01 2.68
CA GLY A 61 -9.32 7.10 1.45
C GLY A 61 -7.85 6.71 1.62
N PHE A 62 -7.46 6.13 2.75
CA PHE A 62 -6.10 5.65 3.03
C PHE A 62 -5.94 4.17 2.68
N TYR A 63 -5.00 3.86 1.79
CA TYR A 63 -4.68 2.51 1.35
C TYR A 63 -3.19 2.23 1.49
N SER A 64 -2.85 1.01 1.88
CA SER A 64 -1.50 0.46 1.75
C SER A 64 -1.46 -0.63 0.68
N MET A 65 -0.31 -0.77 0.02
CA MET A 65 -0.06 -1.66 -1.11
C MET A 65 1.24 -2.43 -0.86
N TYR A 66 1.21 -3.74 -1.05
CA TYR A 66 2.34 -4.64 -0.80
C TYR A 66 2.54 -5.50 -2.05
N PHE A 67 3.64 -5.32 -2.77
CA PHE A 67 3.88 -5.95 -4.08
C PHE A 67 5.13 -6.83 -4.10
N HIS A 68 5.30 -7.53 -5.24
CA HIS A 68 6.37 -8.47 -5.53
C HIS A 68 6.37 -9.71 -4.61
N LEU A 69 5.23 -10.05 -4.01
CA LEU A 69 5.14 -11.11 -3.00
C LEU A 69 5.44 -12.51 -3.58
N SER A 70 6.05 -13.38 -2.77
CA SER A 70 6.23 -14.81 -3.06
C SER A 70 5.04 -15.66 -2.63
N GLU A 71 4.17 -15.11 -1.78
CA GLU A 71 2.99 -15.77 -1.24
C GLU A 71 2.04 -14.70 -0.70
N ILE A 72 0.74 -14.88 -0.93
CA ILE A 72 -0.32 -14.07 -0.35
C ILE A 72 -1.03 -14.97 0.69
N LEU A 73 -1.19 -14.47 1.92
CA LEU A 73 -1.72 -15.24 3.05
C LEU A 73 -3.13 -14.78 3.48
N VAL A 74 -3.71 -13.84 2.75
CA VAL A 74 -5.05 -13.27 2.96
C VAL A 74 -5.83 -13.28 1.66
N LYS A 75 -7.14 -13.11 1.73
CA LYS A 75 -8.03 -12.98 0.56
C LYS A 75 -8.84 -11.69 0.63
N ASP A 76 -9.42 -11.32 -0.51
CA ASP A 76 -10.34 -10.21 -0.64
C ASP A 76 -11.49 -10.32 0.39
N GLY A 77 -11.75 -9.23 1.10
CA GLY A 77 -12.74 -9.13 2.17
C GLY A 77 -12.24 -9.47 3.57
N ASP A 78 -11.03 -10.03 3.74
CA ASP A 78 -10.49 -10.32 5.07
C ASP A 78 -10.24 -9.02 5.87
N LEU A 79 -10.59 -9.06 7.16
CA LEU A 79 -10.17 -8.05 8.13
C LEU A 79 -8.73 -8.36 8.57
N VAL A 80 -7.90 -7.34 8.60
CA VAL A 80 -6.51 -7.45 9.07
C VAL A 80 -6.23 -6.48 10.21
N LYS A 81 -5.36 -6.90 11.13
CA LYS A 81 -4.85 -6.07 12.21
C LYS A 81 -3.46 -5.52 11.89
N ALA A 82 -3.12 -4.37 12.45
CA ALA A 82 -1.76 -3.85 12.42
C ALA A 82 -0.78 -4.93 12.93
N GLY A 83 0.27 -5.21 12.15
CA GLY A 83 1.25 -6.26 12.46
C GLY A 83 0.84 -7.68 12.03
N GLN A 84 -0.39 -7.92 11.57
CA GLN A 84 -0.80 -9.23 11.05
C GLN A 84 -0.03 -9.57 9.78
N ILE A 85 0.51 -10.79 9.69
CA ILE A 85 1.20 -11.27 8.49
C ILE A 85 0.19 -11.49 7.37
N ILE A 86 0.42 -10.86 6.22
CA ILE A 86 -0.47 -10.87 5.05
C ILE A 86 0.17 -11.50 3.80
N GLY A 87 1.47 -11.75 3.84
CA GLY A 87 2.20 -12.35 2.73
C GLY A 87 3.67 -12.54 3.05
N LYS A 88 4.43 -12.92 2.02
CA LYS A 88 5.89 -13.09 2.10
C LYS A 88 6.59 -12.38 0.96
N VAL A 89 7.76 -11.83 1.23
CA VAL A 89 8.62 -11.15 0.26
C VAL A 89 8.99 -12.12 -0.87
N GLY A 90 8.94 -11.63 -2.11
CA GLY A 90 9.38 -12.37 -3.28
C GLY A 90 10.07 -11.48 -4.29
N ALA A 91 10.00 -11.92 -5.54
CA ALA A 91 10.49 -11.18 -6.71
C ALA A 91 9.52 -11.37 -7.90
N THR A 92 8.21 -11.44 -7.64
CA THR A 92 7.21 -11.64 -8.71
C THR A 92 6.94 -10.35 -9.49
N GLY A 93 6.43 -10.49 -10.72
CA GLY A 93 6.22 -9.35 -11.62
C GLY A 93 7.54 -8.76 -12.10
N ARG A 94 7.63 -7.43 -12.18
CA ARG A 94 8.83 -6.73 -12.65
C ARG A 94 9.72 -6.30 -11.48
N ALA A 95 10.41 -7.27 -10.88
CA ALA A 95 11.40 -7.07 -9.83
C ALA A 95 12.81 -7.43 -10.31
N THR A 96 13.83 -6.67 -9.92
CA THR A 96 15.24 -6.99 -10.25
C THR A 96 15.88 -7.97 -9.26
N GLY A 97 15.20 -8.25 -8.14
CA GLY A 97 15.64 -9.15 -7.08
C GLY A 97 14.63 -9.14 -5.93
N PRO A 98 14.85 -9.94 -4.87
CA PRO A 98 13.93 -10.03 -3.74
C PRO A 98 13.80 -8.71 -2.98
N HIS A 99 12.58 -8.16 -2.93
CA HIS A 99 12.23 -6.97 -2.15
C HIS A 99 10.71 -6.85 -1.97
N LEU A 100 10.30 -6.08 -0.97
CA LEU A 100 8.94 -5.60 -0.83
C LEU A 100 8.84 -4.22 -1.47
N HIS A 101 7.93 -4.03 -2.42
CA HIS A 101 7.50 -2.69 -2.80
C HIS A 101 6.27 -2.32 -1.95
N TRP A 102 6.45 -1.36 -1.04
CA TRP A 102 5.44 -0.88 -0.11
C TRP A 102 4.98 0.52 -0.50
N GLY A 103 3.74 0.64 -0.96
CA GLY A 103 3.16 1.92 -1.36
C GLY A 103 2.01 2.33 -0.44
N VAL A 104 1.77 3.63 -0.34
CA VAL A 104 0.54 4.15 0.27
C VAL A 104 -0.15 5.16 -0.63
N LYS A 105 -1.46 5.21 -0.52
CA LYS A 105 -2.33 6.14 -1.24
C LYS A 105 -3.26 6.81 -0.24
N LEU A 106 -3.41 8.13 -0.34
CA LEU A 106 -4.36 8.92 0.43
C LEU A 106 -5.21 9.75 -0.53
N ASN A 107 -6.53 9.59 -0.47
CA ASN A 107 -7.51 10.36 -1.27
C ASN A 107 -7.18 10.42 -2.77
N GLY A 108 -6.78 9.30 -3.36
CA GLY A 108 -6.45 9.27 -4.80
C GLY A 108 -4.95 9.46 -5.11
N ALA A 109 -4.20 10.11 -4.24
CA ALA A 109 -2.79 10.44 -4.46
C ALA A 109 -1.85 9.42 -3.81
N ARG A 110 -0.77 9.04 -4.51
CA ARG A 110 0.32 8.27 -3.88
C ARG A 110 1.18 9.21 -3.05
N VAL A 111 1.49 8.79 -1.83
CA VAL A 111 2.24 9.61 -0.87
C VAL A 111 3.49 8.88 -0.40
N ASN A 112 4.45 9.62 0.13
CA ASN A 112 5.58 9.01 0.82
C ASN A 112 5.08 8.34 2.11
N PRO A 113 5.26 7.02 2.29
CA PRO A 113 4.82 6.34 3.50
C PRO A 113 5.42 6.92 4.78
N TYR A 114 6.69 7.32 4.76
CA TYR A 114 7.38 7.84 5.94
C TYR A 114 6.83 9.19 6.39
N SER A 115 6.35 10.02 5.47
CA SER A 115 5.75 11.32 5.83
C SER A 115 4.48 11.20 6.66
N LEU A 116 3.83 10.02 6.69
CA LEU A 116 2.67 9.76 7.54
C LEU A 116 3.08 9.47 8.99
N LEU A 117 4.31 9.00 9.24
CA LEU A 117 4.81 8.71 10.58
C LEU A 117 5.12 9.99 11.37
N ASP A 118 5.49 11.06 10.67
CA ASP A 118 5.85 12.35 11.26
C ASP A 118 4.62 13.24 11.55
N LEU A 119 3.42 12.78 11.23
CA LEU A 119 2.20 13.54 11.52
C LEU A 119 1.98 13.59 13.04
N PRO A 120 1.64 14.77 13.60
CA PRO A 120 1.31 14.92 15.02
C PRO A 120 -0.10 14.37 15.30
N LEU A 121 -0.31 13.09 15.04
CA LEU A 121 -1.53 12.38 15.40
C LEU A 121 -1.42 12.04 16.89
N LYS A 122 -2.37 12.52 17.70
CA LYS A 122 -2.50 12.08 19.09
C LYS A 122 -2.72 10.56 19.08
N ASN A 123 -1.72 9.80 19.53
CA ASN A 123 -1.87 8.37 19.80
C ASN A 123 -3.00 8.19 20.84
N GLY A 124 -4.18 7.73 20.39
CA GLY A 124 -5.30 7.37 21.27
C GLY A 124 -6.57 8.23 21.20
N GLY A 125 -6.83 8.96 20.11
CA GLY A 125 -8.16 9.53 19.89
C GLY A 125 -9.20 8.44 19.62
N THR A 126 -10.22 8.33 20.49
CA THR A 126 -11.42 7.49 20.28
C THR A 126 -11.91 7.61 18.82
N PRO A 127 -12.27 6.51 18.14
CA PRO A 127 -12.79 6.60 16.77
C PRO A 127 -13.97 7.58 16.75
N PRO A 128 -14.03 8.51 15.79
CA PRO A 128 -15.19 9.38 15.67
C PRO A 128 -16.43 8.49 15.47
N THR A 129 -17.36 8.57 16.41
CA THR A 129 -18.69 7.97 16.28
C THR A 129 -19.32 8.54 15.01
N THR A 130 -19.53 7.65 14.03
CA THR A 130 -20.40 7.84 12.87
C THR A 130 -20.12 9.13 12.07
N ALA A 131 -19.22 9.05 11.09
CA ALA A 131 -19.31 9.94 9.93
C ALA A 131 -20.55 9.52 9.12
N THR A 132 -21.69 10.17 9.38
CA THR A 132 -22.88 10.08 8.53
C THR A 132 -22.49 10.58 7.15
N ILE A 133 -22.37 9.66 6.19
CA ILE A 133 -22.21 9.98 4.78
C ILE A 133 -23.49 10.74 4.37
N PRO A 134 -23.42 12.01 3.95
CA PRO A 134 -24.60 12.67 3.39
C PRO A 134 -24.99 11.94 2.09
N PRO A 135 -26.30 11.70 1.86
CA PRO A 135 -26.75 11.02 0.65
C PRO A 135 -26.37 11.84 -0.60
N PRO A 136 -26.16 11.18 -1.76
CA PRO A 136 -25.79 11.86 -2.99
C PRO A 136 -26.90 12.83 -3.41
N GLU A 137 -26.50 14.07 -3.67
CA GLU A 137 -27.38 15.15 -4.12
C GLU A 137 -27.97 14.75 -5.48
N THR A 138 -29.29 14.54 -5.52
CA THR A 138 -29.99 14.17 -6.75
C THR A 138 -30.38 15.46 -7.47
N THR A 139 -29.55 15.90 -8.42
CA THR A 139 -29.93 17.00 -9.31
C THR A 139 -30.98 16.50 -10.29
N LEU A 140 -32.24 16.69 -9.95
CA LEU A 140 -33.33 16.76 -10.93
C LEU A 140 -33.73 18.22 -11.01
N THR A 141 -33.50 18.83 -12.17
CA THR A 141 -34.11 20.10 -12.54
C THR A 141 -34.92 19.93 -13.82
N PRO A 142 -36.00 20.73 -13.96
CA PRO A 142 -37.23 20.37 -14.67
C PRO A 142 -37.16 20.51 -16.20
#